data_AF-A0A553ECY1-F1
#
_entry.id   AF-A0A553ECY1-F1
#
_cell.length_a   1.000
_cell.length_b   1.000
_cell.length_c   1.000
_cell.angle_alpha   90.00
_cell.angle_beta   90.00
_cell.angle_gamma   90.00
#
_symmetry.space_group_name_H-M   'P 1'
#
loop_
_entity.id
_entity.type
_entity.pdbx_description
1 polymer ?
#
loop_
_entity_poly.entity_id
_entity_poly.type
_entity_poly.pdbx_seq_one_letter_code
_entity_poly.pdbx_strand_id
1 'polypeptide(L)'
;MKKITLSSMLFFAMIVANTNAYSQDQLLMDCEDGTTGTLTLNVFANGAGESNADVTIVDNPSVSGINTSAKVAQFLRRTGGGAASYTGAYSGGQVVDFTTNKYVHVKVLKTKVSPVKFKIEGGPSGNREIASTEPYATADVWQDMVFLITETGIYPTVVFFPDFEDPLTDSGDIMVYFDDIVINNIATPTTLGLNSNTTKSKIALYPSAVKNELNINAVSKISSLSIYNMQGKKVYVGKNLAAGTNQVNMSSYSKGMYVVKMVTENGEKISQKIVKN
;
A
#
# COMPACT_ATOMS: atom_id res chain seq x y z
N MET A 1 -55.97 32.90 -37.60
CA MET A 1 -56.39 31.60 -37.02
C MET A 1 -56.03 30.53 -38.05
N LYS A 2 -55.16 29.52 -37.86
CA LYS A 2 -54.80 28.71 -36.70
C LYS A 2 -53.39 28.09 -36.90
N LYS A 3 -52.64 28.09 -35.79
CA LYS A 3 -51.74 27.05 -35.23
C LYS A 3 -50.55 26.52 -36.05
N ILE A 4 -49.37 26.96 -35.57
CA ILE A 4 -48.08 26.26 -35.60
C ILE A 4 -48.15 25.05 -34.66
N THR A 5 -47.62 23.90 -35.07
CA THR A 5 -47.08 22.89 -34.14
C THR A 5 -45.83 22.24 -34.73
N LEU A 6 -44.70 22.53 -34.07
CA LEU A 6 -43.42 21.81 -34.16
C LEU A 6 -43.66 20.34 -33.76
N SER A 7 -43.25 19.40 -34.60
CA SER A 7 -43.06 18.00 -34.19
C SER A 7 -41.61 17.81 -33.74
N SER A 8 -41.47 17.26 -32.55
CA SER A 8 -40.28 17.17 -31.70
C SER A 8 -39.16 16.31 -32.27
N MET A 9 -37.97 16.92 -32.41
CA MET A 9 -36.69 16.24 -32.59
C MET A 9 -36.18 15.85 -31.18
N LEU A 10 -36.23 14.57 -30.81
CA LEU A 10 -35.61 14.09 -29.58
C LEU A 10 -34.09 14.03 -29.78
N PHE A 11 -33.38 15.02 -29.26
CA PHE A 11 -31.93 14.95 -29.07
C PHE A 11 -31.65 14.11 -27.82
N PHE A 12 -31.17 12.88 -28.01
CA PHE A 12 -30.59 12.10 -26.91
C PHE A 12 -29.20 12.67 -26.64
N ALA A 13 -29.09 13.59 -25.67
CA ALA A 13 -27.80 14.07 -25.20
C ALA A 13 -27.12 12.92 -24.43
N MET A 14 -26.21 12.21 -25.09
CA MET A 14 -25.31 11.27 -24.46
C MET A 14 -24.36 12.08 -23.57
N ILE A 15 -24.64 12.10 -22.26
CA ILE A 15 -23.70 12.63 -21.27
C ILE A 15 -22.50 11.68 -21.30
N VAL A 16 -21.44 12.08 -21.98
CA VAL A 16 -20.12 11.47 -21.79
C VAL A 16 -19.66 11.95 -20.42
N ALA A 17 -19.98 11.18 -19.39
CA ALA A 17 -19.28 11.29 -18.13
C ALA A 17 -17.84 10.83 -18.39
N ASN A 18 -16.92 11.79 -18.57
CA ASN A 18 -15.51 11.52 -18.41
C ASN A 18 -15.28 11.14 -16.94
N THR A 19 -15.53 9.88 -16.60
CA THR A 19 -14.98 9.30 -15.39
C THR A 19 -13.50 9.10 -15.68
N ASN A 20 -12.66 10.01 -15.19
CA ASN A 20 -11.31 9.61 -14.80
C ASN A 20 -11.51 8.58 -13.68
N ALA A 21 -11.74 7.33 -14.07
CA ALA A 21 -11.70 6.22 -13.14
C ALA A 21 -10.24 6.11 -12.74
N TYR A 22 -9.89 6.71 -11.60
CA TYR A 22 -8.71 6.27 -10.88
C TYR A 22 -8.88 4.77 -10.68
N SER A 23 -7.96 3.98 -11.23
CA SER A 23 -7.94 2.55 -10.93
C SER A 23 -7.78 2.41 -9.43
N GLN A 24 -8.76 1.79 -8.78
CA GLN A 24 -8.68 1.48 -7.37
C GLN A 24 -7.46 0.58 -7.16
N ASP A 25 -6.66 0.82 -6.14
CA ASP A 25 -5.57 -0.10 -5.84
C ASP A 25 -6.12 -1.50 -5.57
N GLN A 26 -5.39 -2.51 -6.03
CA GLN A 26 -5.69 -3.90 -5.73
C GLN A 26 -4.89 -4.31 -4.49
N LEU A 27 -5.59 -4.45 -3.37
CA LEU A 27 -5.03 -4.99 -2.13
C LEU A 27 -4.98 -6.52 -2.24
N LEU A 28 -3.78 -7.10 -2.20
CA LEU A 28 -3.61 -8.55 -2.24
C LEU A 28 -3.53 -9.16 -0.84
N MET A 29 -2.79 -8.51 0.06
CA MET A 29 -2.47 -9.03 1.38
C MET A 29 -2.15 -7.90 2.35
N ASP A 30 -2.63 -8.02 3.59
CA ASP A 30 -2.52 -6.95 4.58
C ASP A 30 -2.46 -7.42 6.06
N CYS A 31 -2.53 -8.74 6.27
CA CYS A 31 -2.32 -9.47 7.54
C CYS A 31 -3.22 -9.14 8.74
N GLU A 32 -4.03 -8.07 8.69
CA GLU A 32 -4.72 -7.54 9.88
C GLU A 32 -5.78 -8.50 10.44
N ASP A 33 -6.35 -9.36 9.59
CA ASP A 33 -7.31 -10.38 9.98
C ASP A 33 -6.66 -11.71 10.39
N GLY A 34 -5.33 -11.76 10.45
CA GLY A 34 -4.56 -12.96 10.74
C GLY A 34 -4.38 -13.89 9.53
N THR A 35 -4.74 -13.45 8.33
CA THR A 35 -4.60 -14.22 7.08
C THR A 35 -3.70 -13.51 6.07
N THR A 36 -3.36 -14.20 4.99
CA THR A 36 -2.62 -13.62 3.84
C THR A 36 -3.54 -12.87 2.87
N GLY A 37 -4.75 -12.50 3.29
CA GLY A 37 -5.74 -11.83 2.47
C GLY A 37 -6.21 -12.73 1.32
N THR A 38 -6.13 -12.20 0.10
CA THR A 38 -6.48 -12.97 -1.10
C THR A 38 -5.40 -14.00 -1.45
N LEU A 39 -4.14 -13.76 -1.07
CA LEU A 39 -3.04 -14.65 -1.45
C LEU A 39 -3.10 -15.95 -0.65
N THR A 40 -2.95 -17.10 -1.33
CA THR A 40 -2.53 -18.35 -0.68
C THR A 40 -1.04 -18.54 -0.94
N LEU A 41 -0.21 -18.37 0.08
CA LEU A 41 1.24 -18.40 -0.09
C LEU A 41 1.79 -19.83 -0.01
N ASN A 42 2.56 -20.22 -1.03
CA ASN A 42 3.20 -21.53 -1.10
C ASN A 42 4.71 -21.36 -1.19
N VAL A 43 5.42 -21.92 -0.21
CA VAL A 43 6.88 -21.81 -0.10
C VAL A 43 7.56 -22.75 -1.10
N PHE A 44 8.67 -22.31 -1.67
CA PHE A 44 9.44 -23.12 -2.62
C PHE A 44 10.95 -22.84 -2.54
N ALA A 45 11.75 -23.85 -2.88
CA ALA A 45 13.21 -23.80 -2.98
C ALA A 45 13.93 -23.28 -1.71
N ASN A 46 13.31 -23.39 -0.54
CA ASN A 46 13.79 -22.94 0.77
C ASN A 46 14.59 -24.03 1.52
N GLY A 47 15.16 -24.98 0.77
CA GLY A 47 16.04 -26.04 1.27
C GLY A 47 15.33 -27.19 1.96
N ALA A 48 16.12 -28.11 2.51
CA ALA A 48 15.64 -29.31 3.19
C ALA A 48 14.68 -28.98 4.34
N GLY A 49 13.52 -29.63 4.35
CA GLY A 49 12.48 -29.43 5.35
C GLY A 49 11.55 -28.25 5.07
N GLU A 50 11.61 -27.66 3.87
CA GLU A 50 10.68 -26.61 3.47
C GLU A 50 9.21 -27.00 3.59
N SER A 51 8.39 -26.03 3.99
CA SER A 51 6.94 -26.16 4.00
C SER A 51 6.27 -24.80 4.01
N ASN A 52 4.96 -24.77 3.77
CA ASN A 52 4.17 -23.55 3.90
C ASN A 52 4.16 -23.00 5.34
N ALA A 53 4.58 -23.77 6.36
CA ALA A 53 4.76 -23.27 7.72
C ALA A 53 5.99 -22.35 7.89
N ASP A 54 6.84 -22.23 6.85
CA ASP A 54 7.92 -21.24 6.85
C ASP A 54 7.39 -19.83 6.61
N VAL A 55 6.14 -19.69 6.17
CA VAL A 55 5.41 -18.40 6.15
C VAL A 55 4.28 -18.47 7.17
N THR A 56 4.31 -17.57 8.16
CA THR A 56 3.28 -17.49 9.20
C THR A 56 2.86 -16.05 9.43
N ILE A 57 1.62 -15.83 9.84
CA ILE A 57 1.17 -14.50 10.29
C ILE A 57 1.47 -14.38 11.79
N VAL A 58 2.22 -13.33 12.15
CA VAL A 58 2.67 -13.07 13.52
C VAL A 58 2.35 -11.62 13.91
N ASP A 59 2.47 -11.30 15.20
CA ASP A 59 2.41 -9.90 15.64
C ASP A 59 3.60 -9.13 15.06
N ASN A 60 3.35 -7.90 14.61
CA ASN A 60 4.37 -7.07 13.98
C ASN A 60 5.52 -6.80 14.96
N PRO A 61 6.76 -7.26 14.67
CA PRO A 61 7.90 -7.13 15.59
C PRO A 61 8.39 -5.67 15.72
N SER A 62 7.99 -4.79 14.80
CA SER A 62 8.35 -3.37 14.80
C SER A 62 7.18 -2.53 14.31
N VAL A 63 6.28 -2.15 15.22
CA VAL A 63 5.14 -1.25 14.94
C VAL A 63 5.63 0.20 14.83
N SER A 64 6.44 0.49 13.81
CA SER A 64 7.12 1.76 13.64
C SER A 64 7.36 2.10 12.18
N GLY A 65 7.77 3.34 11.92
CA GLY A 65 8.09 3.78 10.57
C GLY A 65 6.86 3.80 9.65
N ILE A 66 7.00 3.21 8.46
CA ILE A 66 5.93 3.13 7.45
C ILE A 66 4.97 1.96 7.68
N ASN A 67 5.29 1.04 8.60
CA ASN A 67 4.44 -0.09 8.92
C ASN A 67 4.03 -0.07 10.40
N THR A 68 2.78 0.31 10.64
CA THR A 68 2.16 0.30 11.97
C THR A 68 1.05 -0.73 12.09
N SER A 69 1.00 -1.72 11.19
CA SER A 69 0.05 -2.83 11.26
C SER A 69 0.24 -3.62 12.55
N ALA A 70 -0.83 -4.28 13.01
CA ALA A 70 -0.76 -5.12 14.19
C ALA A 70 -0.09 -6.46 13.89
N LYS A 71 -0.26 -6.96 12.66
CA LYS A 71 0.20 -8.27 12.21
C LYS A 71 0.90 -8.18 10.87
N VAL A 72 1.83 -9.07 10.63
CA VAL A 72 2.62 -9.17 9.39
C VAL A 72 2.87 -10.63 9.06
N ALA A 73 3.26 -10.93 7.82
CA ALA A 73 3.84 -12.23 7.51
C ALA A 73 5.31 -12.28 7.91
N GLN A 74 5.71 -13.41 8.50
CA GLN A 74 7.08 -13.80 8.77
C GLN A 74 7.44 -14.96 7.86
N PHE A 75 8.53 -14.82 7.12
CA PHE A 75 9.16 -15.86 6.33
C PHE A 75 10.49 -16.29 6.95
N LEU A 76 10.60 -17.58 7.27
CA LEU A 76 11.86 -18.25 7.62
C LEU A 76 12.64 -18.51 6.33
N ARG A 77 13.56 -17.62 5.98
CA ARG A 77 14.47 -17.80 4.85
C ARG A 77 15.64 -18.67 5.29
N ARG A 78 15.64 -19.94 4.89
CA ARG A 78 16.75 -20.86 5.19
C ARG A 78 17.93 -20.60 4.30
N THR A 79 19.15 -20.85 4.77
CA THR A 79 20.34 -20.78 3.90
C THR A 79 21.09 -22.11 3.79
N GLY A 80 20.76 -23.07 4.65
CA GLY A 80 21.26 -24.44 4.58
C GLY A 80 20.43 -25.39 3.70
N GLY A 81 20.86 -26.66 3.64
CA GLY A 81 20.03 -27.75 3.11
C GLY A 81 19.69 -27.65 1.61
N GLY A 82 20.48 -26.94 0.81
CA GLY A 82 20.22 -26.74 -0.62
C GLY A 82 19.20 -25.65 -0.92
N ALA A 83 18.94 -24.72 0.01
CA ALA A 83 18.14 -23.54 -0.25
C ALA A 83 18.71 -22.74 -1.43
N ALA A 84 17.83 -22.31 -2.33
CA ALA A 84 18.23 -21.58 -3.53
C ALA A 84 18.36 -20.08 -3.25
N SER A 85 19.15 -19.39 -4.09
CA SER A 85 19.20 -17.92 -4.18
C SER A 85 17.83 -17.28 -4.44
N TYR A 86 16.91 -18.04 -5.05
CA TYR A 86 15.61 -17.58 -5.54
C TYR A 86 14.42 -18.17 -4.76
N THR A 87 14.60 -18.53 -3.48
CA THR A 87 13.48 -18.99 -2.66
C THR A 87 12.47 -17.86 -2.35
N GLY A 88 11.23 -18.22 -2.08
CA GLY A 88 10.19 -17.29 -1.71
C GLY A 88 8.85 -17.97 -1.57
N ALA A 89 7.78 -17.22 -1.84
CA ALA A 89 6.42 -17.76 -1.88
C ALA A 89 5.66 -17.33 -3.13
N TYR A 90 4.92 -18.26 -3.74
CA TYR A 90 4.02 -17.97 -4.86
C TYR A 90 2.55 -18.01 -4.43
N SER A 91 1.72 -17.22 -5.10
CA SER A 91 0.28 -17.20 -4.88
C SER A 91 -0.41 -18.40 -5.54
N GLY A 92 -1.23 -19.14 -4.80
CA GLY A 92 -2.12 -20.16 -5.34
C GLY A 92 -3.48 -19.58 -5.73
N GLY A 93 -3.88 -19.77 -6.99
CA GLY A 93 -5.27 -19.62 -7.45
C GLY A 93 -5.85 -18.20 -7.48
N GLN A 94 -4.99 -17.17 -7.50
CA GLN A 94 -5.42 -15.77 -7.49
C GLN A 94 -5.32 -15.10 -8.86
N VAL A 95 -6.29 -14.25 -9.17
CA VAL A 95 -6.31 -13.48 -10.41
C VAL A 95 -5.80 -12.08 -10.12
N VAL A 96 -4.62 -11.73 -10.62
CA VAL A 96 -3.99 -10.42 -10.41
C VAL A 96 -4.03 -9.61 -11.71
N ASP A 97 -4.57 -8.39 -11.65
CA ASP A 97 -4.79 -7.56 -12.85
C ASP A 97 -3.80 -6.40 -12.93
N PHE A 98 -2.91 -6.46 -13.91
CA PHE A 98 -1.96 -5.40 -14.23
C PHE A 98 -2.39 -4.60 -15.47
N THR A 99 -3.68 -4.56 -15.82
CA THR A 99 -4.15 -3.81 -16.99
C THR A 99 -4.00 -2.30 -16.79
N THR A 100 -4.28 -1.81 -15.58
CA THR A 100 -4.28 -0.38 -15.26
C THR A 100 -3.20 -0.01 -14.25
N ASN A 101 -3.15 -0.69 -13.11
CA ASN A 101 -2.15 -0.49 -12.08
C ASN A 101 -0.86 -1.24 -12.43
N LYS A 102 0.28 -0.55 -12.35
CA LYS A 102 1.59 -1.04 -12.84
C LYS A 102 2.65 -1.17 -11.76
N TYR A 103 2.38 -0.76 -10.53
CA TYR A 103 3.36 -0.79 -9.46
C TYR A 103 2.88 -1.71 -8.34
N VAL A 104 3.66 -2.74 -8.04
CA VAL A 104 3.50 -3.56 -6.85
C VAL A 104 4.29 -2.92 -5.73
N HIS A 105 3.66 -2.72 -4.58
CA HIS A 105 4.29 -2.31 -3.32
C HIS A 105 4.26 -3.49 -2.35
N VAL A 106 5.36 -3.67 -1.62
CA VAL A 106 5.48 -4.64 -0.53
C VAL A 106 6.31 -4.01 0.57
N LYS A 107 5.75 -3.87 1.79
CA LYS A 107 6.54 -3.45 2.94
C LYS A 107 7.38 -4.63 3.41
N VAL A 108 8.68 -4.42 3.60
CA VAL A 108 9.64 -5.46 4.00
C VAL A 108 10.47 -4.98 5.19
N LEU A 109 10.75 -5.89 6.12
CA LEU A 109 11.66 -5.72 7.24
C LEU A 109 12.54 -6.97 7.38
N LYS A 110 13.85 -6.78 7.36
CA LYS A 110 14.85 -7.83 7.58
C LYS A 110 16.17 -7.25 8.10
N THR A 111 16.95 -8.09 8.76
CA THR A 111 18.30 -7.76 9.29
C THR A 111 19.37 -7.71 8.19
N LYS A 112 19.09 -8.31 7.02
CA LYS A 112 20.05 -8.39 5.91
C LYS A 112 19.71 -7.41 4.79
N VAL A 113 20.72 -6.67 4.34
CA VAL A 113 20.68 -5.96 3.05
C VAL A 113 20.89 -6.95 1.92
N SER A 114 19.86 -7.17 1.12
CA SER A 114 19.90 -8.04 -0.06
C SER A 114 18.79 -7.69 -1.05
N PRO A 115 18.95 -8.03 -2.34
CA PRO A 115 17.93 -7.78 -3.34
C PRO A 115 16.58 -8.40 -2.96
N VAL A 116 15.51 -7.73 -3.37
CA VAL A 116 14.13 -8.20 -3.26
C VAL A 116 13.58 -8.24 -4.68
N LYS A 117 12.89 -9.31 -5.05
CA LYS A 117 12.30 -9.46 -6.38
C LYS A 117 10.83 -9.83 -6.30
N PHE A 118 10.14 -9.60 -7.40
CA PHE A 118 8.77 -10.01 -7.63
C PHE A 118 8.68 -10.70 -8.98
N LYS A 119 7.72 -11.60 -9.18
CA LYS A 119 7.48 -12.24 -10.47
C LYS A 119 6.00 -12.40 -10.73
N ILE A 120 5.64 -12.31 -12.00
CA ILE A 120 4.31 -12.59 -12.53
C ILE A 120 4.42 -13.80 -13.47
N GLU A 121 3.45 -14.71 -13.44
CA GLU A 121 3.48 -15.93 -14.26
C GLU A 121 2.14 -16.22 -14.93
N GLY A 122 2.21 -16.90 -16.08
CA GLY A 122 1.03 -17.46 -16.77
C GLY A 122 0.12 -16.44 -17.46
N GLY A 123 0.47 -15.16 -17.47
CA GLY A 123 -0.29 -14.11 -18.17
C GLY A 123 0.10 -13.97 -19.66
N PRO A 124 -0.46 -12.97 -20.37
CA PRO A 124 -0.27 -12.80 -21.82
C PRO A 124 1.19 -12.67 -22.28
N SER A 125 2.09 -12.21 -21.41
CA SER A 125 3.53 -12.06 -21.70
C SER A 125 4.39 -13.17 -21.09
N GLY A 126 3.78 -14.28 -20.65
CA GLY A 126 4.47 -15.40 -20.00
C GLY A 126 4.95 -15.05 -18.60
N ASN A 127 6.12 -15.56 -18.22
CA ASN A 127 6.70 -15.38 -16.89
C ASN A 127 7.72 -14.23 -16.90
N ARG A 128 7.65 -13.34 -15.92
CA ARG A 128 8.56 -12.18 -15.80
C ARG A 128 8.99 -12.00 -14.38
N GLU A 129 10.30 -12.06 -14.15
CA GLU A 129 10.94 -11.73 -12.88
C GLU A 129 11.41 -10.26 -12.93
N ILE A 130 11.09 -9.50 -11.89
CA ILE A 130 11.28 -8.06 -11.80
C ILE A 130 12.05 -7.75 -10.51
N ALA A 131 13.13 -6.99 -10.63
CA ALA A 131 13.83 -6.44 -9.47
C ALA A 131 13.08 -5.24 -8.90
N SER A 132 13.24 -4.98 -7.60
CA SER A 132 12.73 -3.73 -7.01
C SER A 132 13.39 -2.51 -7.68
N THR A 133 12.62 -1.43 -7.81
CA THR A 133 13.09 -0.18 -8.43
C THR A 133 14.20 0.48 -7.62
N GLU A 134 14.18 0.28 -6.30
CA GLU A 134 15.22 0.69 -5.35
C GLU A 134 15.65 -0.53 -4.51
N PRO A 135 16.91 -0.60 -4.05
CA PRO A 135 17.39 -1.69 -3.21
C PRO A 135 16.84 -1.57 -1.77
N TYR A 136 16.72 -2.71 -1.08
CA TYR A 136 16.51 -2.71 0.37
C TYR A 136 17.81 -2.24 1.04
N ALA A 137 17.90 -0.96 1.37
CA ALA A 137 19.18 -0.30 1.65
C ALA A 137 19.58 -0.29 3.14
N THR A 138 18.61 -0.36 4.06
CA THR A 138 18.84 -0.23 5.51
C THR A 138 18.28 -1.44 6.27
N ALA A 139 19.16 -2.23 6.88
CA ALA A 139 18.76 -3.31 7.78
C ALA A 139 17.89 -2.81 8.94
N ASP A 140 16.99 -3.67 9.44
CA ASP A 140 16.15 -3.44 10.63
C ASP A 140 15.22 -2.23 10.55
N VAL A 141 14.88 -1.78 9.33
CA VAL A 141 13.92 -0.71 9.09
C VAL A 141 12.91 -1.15 8.03
N TRP A 142 11.63 -0.93 8.30
CA TRP A 142 10.58 -1.13 7.30
C TRP A 142 10.84 -0.27 6.06
N GLN A 143 10.90 -0.93 4.91
CA GLN A 143 11.06 -0.29 3.60
C GLN A 143 9.95 -0.76 2.66
N ASP A 144 9.43 0.15 1.84
CA ASP A 144 8.43 -0.15 0.82
C ASP A 144 9.15 -0.50 -0.48
N MET A 145 9.14 -1.78 -0.82
CA MET A 145 9.76 -2.31 -2.03
C MET A 145 8.78 -2.16 -3.19
N VAL A 146 9.20 -1.44 -4.23
CA VAL A 146 8.35 -1.14 -5.38
C VAL A 146 8.84 -1.90 -6.61
N PHE A 147 7.91 -2.48 -7.37
CA PHE A 147 8.20 -3.23 -8.59
C PHE A 147 7.36 -2.70 -9.74
N LEU A 148 8.00 -2.31 -10.85
CA LEU A 148 7.30 -1.89 -12.06
C LEU A 148 6.97 -3.11 -12.93
N ILE A 149 5.69 -3.34 -13.13
CA ILE A 149 5.15 -4.30 -14.09
C ILE A 149 4.90 -3.57 -15.41
N THR A 150 5.72 -3.82 -16.43
CA THR A 150 5.56 -3.16 -17.73
C THR A 150 4.51 -3.85 -18.60
N GLU A 151 4.25 -5.12 -18.28
CA GLU A 151 3.34 -5.99 -18.98
C GLU A 151 1.89 -5.63 -18.65
N THR A 152 0.99 -5.88 -19.61
CA THR A 152 -0.44 -5.63 -19.46
C THR A 152 -1.20 -6.94 -19.47
N GLY A 153 -2.17 -7.06 -18.57
CA GLY A 153 -3.12 -8.17 -18.55
C GLY A 153 -3.22 -8.82 -17.18
N ILE A 154 -3.91 -9.95 -17.19
CA ILE A 154 -4.23 -10.72 -16.01
C ILE A 154 -3.21 -11.85 -15.84
N TYR A 155 -2.68 -12.00 -14.62
CA TYR A 155 -1.71 -13.02 -14.27
C TYR A 155 -2.28 -13.91 -13.15
N PRO A 156 -2.34 -15.24 -13.34
CA PRO A 156 -2.87 -16.19 -12.35
C PRO A 156 -1.93 -16.48 -11.17
N THR A 157 -0.67 -16.07 -11.27
CA THR A 157 0.32 -16.31 -10.22
C THR A 157 1.25 -15.11 -10.10
N VAL A 158 1.45 -14.67 -8.86
CA VAL A 158 2.54 -13.78 -8.46
C VAL A 158 3.49 -14.52 -7.52
N VAL A 159 4.76 -14.15 -7.52
CA VAL A 159 5.79 -14.73 -6.67
C VAL A 159 6.56 -13.60 -6.00
N PHE A 160 6.74 -13.69 -4.69
CA PHE A 160 7.56 -12.77 -3.93
C PHE A 160 8.86 -13.44 -3.49
N PHE A 161 9.98 -12.81 -3.79
CA PHE A 161 11.32 -13.23 -3.39
C PHE A 161 11.83 -12.22 -2.34
N PRO A 162 11.58 -12.47 -1.04
CA PRO A 162 11.92 -11.55 0.04
C PRO A 162 13.43 -11.34 0.24
N ASP A 163 14.23 -12.29 -0.24
CA ASP A 163 15.69 -12.30 -0.22
C ASP A 163 16.19 -13.00 -1.49
N PHE A 164 16.96 -12.29 -2.31
CA PHE A 164 17.53 -12.81 -3.55
C PHE A 164 19.04 -12.54 -3.61
N GLU A 165 19.81 -13.25 -2.78
CA GLU A 165 21.27 -13.26 -2.87
C GLU A 165 21.73 -14.34 -3.85
N ASP A 166 22.44 -13.95 -4.91
CA ASP A 166 22.92 -14.87 -5.94
C ASP A 166 24.41 -14.63 -6.26
N PRO A 167 25.30 -15.63 -6.03
CA PRO A 167 25.03 -16.91 -5.36
C PRO A 167 24.70 -16.73 -3.88
N LEU A 168 23.86 -17.60 -3.32
CA LEU A 168 23.62 -17.65 -1.88
C LEU A 168 24.92 -17.99 -1.13
N THR A 169 25.39 -17.07 -0.28
CA THR A 169 26.65 -17.25 0.48
C THR A 169 26.45 -17.30 1.99
N ASP A 170 25.28 -16.90 2.48
CA ASP A 170 24.98 -16.93 3.90
C ASP A 170 24.95 -18.35 4.48
N SER A 171 25.37 -18.44 5.74
CA SER A 171 25.36 -19.68 6.53
C SER A 171 24.34 -19.67 7.68
N GLY A 172 23.59 -18.58 7.85
CA GLY A 172 22.56 -18.44 8.87
C GLY A 172 21.21 -18.06 8.28
N ASP A 173 20.16 -18.72 8.76
CA ASP A 173 18.78 -18.43 8.38
C ASP A 173 18.40 -16.98 8.73
N ILE A 174 17.56 -16.38 7.90
CA ILE A 174 17.12 -14.98 8.01
C ILE A 174 15.62 -14.97 8.29
N MET A 175 15.18 -14.17 9.27
CA MET A 175 13.75 -13.83 9.39
C MET A 175 13.47 -12.63 8.51
N VAL A 176 12.56 -12.80 7.55
CA VAL A 176 12.06 -11.69 6.74
C VAL A 176 10.60 -11.46 7.06
N TYR A 177 10.25 -10.23 7.40
CA TYR A 177 8.87 -9.82 7.61
C TYR A 177 8.38 -9.03 6.41
N PHE A 178 7.15 -9.27 5.98
CA PHE A 178 6.53 -8.49 4.92
C PHE A 178 5.03 -8.30 5.13
N ASP A 179 4.50 -7.23 4.55
CA ASP A 179 3.11 -6.83 4.72
C ASP A 179 2.66 -5.87 3.60
N ASP A 180 1.36 -5.57 3.56
CA ASP A 180 0.72 -4.62 2.63
C ASP A 180 1.17 -4.82 1.17
N ILE A 181 0.89 -6.01 0.60
CA ILE A 181 1.08 -6.24 -0.83
C ILE A 181 -0.06 -5.55 -1.59
N VAL A 182 0.27 -4.45 -2.25
CA VAL A 182 -0.70 -3.57 -2.94
C VAL A 182 -0.25 -3.32 -4.37
N ILE A 183 -1.20 -3.32 -5.30
CA ILE A 183 -0.94 -2.96 -6.70
C ILE A 183 -1.66 -1.66 -7.02
N ASN A 184 -0.90 -0.64 -7.42
CA ASN A 184 -1.38 0.71 -7.67
C ASN A 184 -0.59 1.39 -8.82
N ASN A 185 -0.72 2.71 -8.96
CA ASN A 185 0.00 3.50 -9.97
C ASN A 185 1.03 4.49 -9.39
N ILE A 186 1.59 4.18 -8.22
CA ILE A 186 2.60 4.99 -7.55
C ILE A 186 3.99 4.41 -7.79
N ALA A 187 4.86 5.16 -8.45
CA ALA A 187 6.21 4.70 -8.76
C ALA A 187 7.20 4.79 -7.57
N THR A 188 6.83 5.53 -6.54
CA THR A 188 7.73 5.92 -5.45
C THR A 188 7.43 5.16 -4.17
N PRO A 189 8.45 4.64 -3.46
CA PRO A 189 8.28 4.05 -2.14
C PRO A 189 7.55 4.98 -1.15
N THR A 190 6.74 4.39 -0.30
CA THR A 190 6.18 5.05 0.88
C THR A 190 7.33 5.40 1.83
N THR A 191 7.37 6.65 2.30
CA THR A 191 8.40 7.12 3.24
C THR A 191 7.77 7.76 4.47
N LEU A 192 8.50 7.75 5.58
CA LEU A 192 8.11 8.45 6.81
C LEU A 192 7.88 9.95 6.52
N GLY A 193 6.61 10.39 6.55
CA GLY A 193 6.21 11.78 6.27
C GLY A 193 5.51 11.98 4.92
N LEU A 194 5.58 10.99 4.04
CA LEU A 194 4.73 10.83 2.87
C LEU A 194 3.84 9.63 3.12
N ASN A 195 2.65 9.86 3.68
CA ASN A 195 1.59 8.88 3.57
C ASN A 195 1.22 8.82 2.08
N SER A 196 1.89 7.96 1.32
CA SER A 196 1.34 7.46 0.07
C SER A 196 0.09 6.68 0.47
N ASN A 197 -1.03 7.39 0.40
CA ASN A 197 -2.37 6.86 0.63
C ASN A 197 -2.71 5.89 -0.51
N THR A 198 -2.06 4.75 -0.53
CA THR A 198 -2.48 3.63 -1.36
C THR A 198 -3.37 2.75 -0.49
N THR A 199 -4.67 3.02 -0.63
CA THR A 199 -5.84 2.25 -0.18
C THR A 199 -6.06 1.85 1.27
N LYS A 200 -5.17 2.15 2.22
CA LYS A 200 -5.47 1.97 3.66
C LYS A 200 -5.81 3.25 4.42
N SER A 201 -6.52 4.18 3.78
CA SER A 201 -7.32 5.15 4.55
C SER A 201 -8.54 5.58 3.75
N LYS A 202 -9.74 5.40 4.32
CA LYS A 202 -10.96 6.10 3.87
C LYS A 202 -10.83 7.62 4.00
N ILE A 203 -9.68 8.14 4.44
CA ILE A 203 -9.39 9.55 4.65
C ILE A 203 -7.98 9.87 4.13
N ALA A 204 -7.84 10.80 3.20
CA ALA A 204 -6.56 11.32 2.72
C ALA A 204 -6.35 12.77 3.20
N LEU A 205 -5.14 13.10 3.63
CA LEU A 205 -4.74 14.46 4.02
C LEU A 205 -3.61 14.96 3.13
N TYR A 206 -3.77 16.15 2.54
CA TYR A 206 -2.75 16.72 1.67
C TYR A 206 -2.80 18.26 1.61
N PRO A 207 -1.66 18.92 1.34
CA PRO A 207 -0.31 18.32 1.34
C PRO A 207 0.15 17.98 2.76
N SER A 208 1.14 17.09 2.92
CA SER A 208 1.76 16.84 4.24
C SER A 208 2.65 18.02 4.68
N ALA A 209 3.18 18.80 3.73
CA ALA A 209 3.84 20.08 3.94
C ALA A 209 2.87 21.24 3.63
N VAL A 210 2.10 21.66 4.63
CA VAL A 210 1.02 22.64 4.50
C VAL A 210 1.56 24.07 4.55
N LYS A 211 1.16 24.91 3.60
CA LYS A 211 1.36 26.37 3.69
C LYS A 211 0.13 27.05 4.27
N ASN A 212 -1.00 26.94 3.58
CA ASN A 212 -2.21 27.70 3.94
C ASN A 212 -3.41 26.80 4.21
N GLU A 213 -3.55 25.71 3.48
CA GLU A 213 -4.75 24.87 3.52
C GLU A 213 -4.34 23.41 3.61
N LEU A 214 -4.92 22.72 4.59
CA LEU A 214 -4.89 21.27 4.71
C LEU A 214 -6.20 20.73 4.14
N ASN A 215 -6.11 19.97 3.05
CA ASN A 215 -7.26 19.27 2.47
C ASN A 215 -7.41 17.91 3.14
N ILE A 216 -8.66 17.52 3.38
CA ILE A 216 -9.06 16.26 4.00
C ILE A 216 -10.14 15.65 3.11
N ASN A 217 -9.81 14.60 2.36
CA ASN A 217 -10.78 13.84 1.59
C ASN A 217 -11.21 12.62 2.38
N ALA A 218 -12.50 12.45 2.65
CA ALA A 218 -13.01 11.29 3.39
C ALA A 218 -14.14 10.57 2.64
N VAL A 219 -14.18 9.24 2.67
CA VAL A 219 -15.24 8.42 2.06
C VAL A 219 -16.49 8.34 2.95
N SER A 220 -16.30 8.43 4.28
CA SER A 220 -17.37 8.45 5.27
C SER A 220 -17.31 9.74 6.08
N LYS A 221 -18.39 10.10 6.78
CA LYS A 221 -18.38 11.31 7.59
C LYS A 221 -17.35 11.21 8.71
N ILE A 222 -16.76 12.35 9.06
CA ILE A 222 -15.79 12.45 10.15
C ILE A 222 -16.55 12.92 11.39
N SER A 223 -16.67 12.06 12.40
CA SER A 223 -17.31 12.38 13.67
C SER A 223 -16.48 13.38 14.47
N SER A 224 -15.15 13.26 14.44
CA SER A 224 -14.25 14.22 15.08
C SER A 224 -12.92 14.38 14.35
N LEU A 225 -12.40 15.60 14.37
CA LEU A 225 -11.10 16.01 13.86
C LEU A 225 -10.42 16.88 14.92
N SER A 226 -9.15 16.64 15.21
CA SER A 226 -8.35 17.43 16.14
C SER A 226 -6.93 17.58 15.63
N ILE A 227 -6.38 18.81 15.67
CA ILE A 227 -4.98 19.07 15.33
C ILE A 227 -4.24 19.46 16.61
N TYR A 228 -3.07 18.88 16.82
CA TYR A 228 -2.21 19.12 17.98
C TYR A 228 -0.85 19.65 17.52
N ASN A 229 -0.27 20.58 18.26
CA ASN A 229 1.13 20.99 18.07
C ASN A 229 2.11 20.02 18.77
N MET A 230 3.42 20.27 18.66
CA MET A 230 4.44 19.40 19.28
C MET A 230 4.42 19.38 20.81
N GLN A 231 3.84 20.38 21.47
CA GLN A 231 3.67 20.38 22.93
C GLN A 231 2.43 19.57 23.36
N GLY A 232 1.73 18.92 22.43
CA GLY A 232 0.50 18.21 22.69
C GLY A 232 -0.72 19.12 22.90
N LYS A 233 -0.57 20.44 22.71
CA LYS A 233 -1.69 21.37 22.79
C LYS A 233 -2.59 21.16 21.58
N LYS A 234 -3.88 20.94 21.83
CA LYS A 234 -4.91 20.93 20.79
C LYS A 234 -5.13 22.34 20.26
N VAL A 235 -4.92 22.55 18.98
CA VAL A 235 -4.99 23.86 18.31
C VAL A 235 -6.17 24.01 17.35
N TYR A 236 -6.79 22.90 16.94
CA TYR A 236 -7.98 22.89 16.10
C TYR A 236 -8.93 21.76 16.50
N VAL A 237 -10.24 22.00 16.37
CA VAL A 237 -11.30 20.99 16.55
C VAL A 237 -12.34 21.15 15.45
N GLY A 238 -12.61 20.05 14.73
CA GLY A 238 -13.74 19.91 13.82
C GLY A 238 -14.64 18.76 14.26
N LYS A 239 -15.95 18.85 13.97
CA LYS A 239 -16.93 17.80 14.27
C LYS A 239 -17.90 17.66 13.10
N ASN A 240 -18.40 16.44 12.90
CA ASN A 240 -19.43 16.12 11.90
C ASN A 240 -19.10 16.62 10.49
N LEU A 241 -17.85 16.45 10.05
CA LEU A 241 -17.47 16.85 8.69
C LEU A 241 -18.10 15.85 7.70
N ALA A 242 -18.53 16.37 6.56
CA ALA A 242 -19.16 15.56 5.52
C ALA A 242 -18.16 14.59 4.89
N ALA A 243 -18.66 13.51 4.29
CA ALA A 243 -17.90 12.77 3.31
C ALA A 243 -17.59 13.68 2.10
N GLY A 244 -16.49 13.39 1.40
CA GLY A 244 -15.90 14.22 0.35
C GLY A 244 -14.76 15.08 0.88
N THR A 245 -14.49 16.18 0.17
CA THR A 245 -13.40 17.11 0.47
C THR A 245 -13.80 18.13 1.52
N ASN A 246 -12.99 18.23 2.57
CA ASN A 246 -13.06 19.26 3.59
C ASN A 246 -11.72 20.00 3.65
N GLN A 247 -11.73 21.22 4.18
CA GLN A 247 -10.53 22.03 4.29
C GLN A 247 -10.37 22.61 5.69
N VAL A 248 -9.13 22.62 6.16
CA VAL A 248 -8.73 23.36 7.37
C VAL A 248 -7.77 24.46 6.95
N ASN A 249 -8.12 25.70 7.25
CA ASN A 249 -7.21 26.82 7.09
C ASN A 249 -6.11 26.75 8.17
N MET A 250 -4.87 26.65 7.71
CA MET A 250 -3.65 26.55 8.50
C MET A 250 -2.78 27.81 8.42
N SER A 251 -3.18 28.84 7.67
CA SER A 251 -2.37 30.05 7.42
C SER A 251 -1.90 30.78 8.69
N SER A 252 -2.72 30.81 9.74
CA SER A 252 -2.44 31.51 11.01
C SER A 252 -1.61 30.69 12.00
N TYR A 253 -1.32 29.43 11.70
CA TYR A 253 -0.59 28.54 12.60
C TYR A 253 0.92 28.71 12.42
N SER A 254 1.65 28.68 13.53
CA SER A 254 3.11 28.79 13.52
C SER A 254 3.74 27.64 12.73
N LYS A 255 4.89 27.91 12.10
CA LYS A 255 5.69 26.88 11.43
C LYS A 255 6.10 25.79 12.42
N GLY A 256 6.12 24.54 11.96
CA GLY A 256 6.48 23.39 12.79
C GLY A 256 5.64 22.15 12.53
N MET A 257 5.87 21.11 13.32
CA MET A 257 5.16 19.84 13.18
C MET A 257 3.83 19.85 13.94
N TYR A 258 2.84 19.19 13.34
CA TYR A 258 1.51 18.99 13.92
C TYR A 258 1.08 17.53 13.74
N VAL A 259 0.21 17.07 14.64
CA VAL A 259 -0.46 15.77 14.55
C VAL A 259 -1.95 16.00 14.35
N VAL A 260 -2.50 15.47 13.27
CA VAL A 260 -3.93 15.46 12.94
C VAL A 260 -4.51 14.13 13.37
N LYS A 261 -5.51 14.15 14.25
CA LYS A 261 -6.26 12.96 14.69
C LYS A 261 -7.70 13.05 14.23
N MET A 262 -8.24 11.95 13.71
CA MET A 262 -9.63 11.87 13.24
C MET A 262 -10.31 10.59 13.72
N VAL A 263 -11.63 10.66 13.81
CA VAL A 263 -12.52 9.52 13.99
C VAL A 263 -13.65 9.62 12.97
N THR A 264 -13.93 8.55 12.22
CA THR A 264 -15.08 8.51 11.30
C THR A 264 -16.38 8.17 12.05
N GLU A 265 -17.51 8.31 11.37
CA GLU A 265 -18.80 7.81 11.88
C GLU A 265 -18.81 6.28 12.05
N ASN A 266 -17.98 5.58 11.27
CA ASN A 266 -17.81 4.14 11.33
C ASN A 266 -16.82 3.68 12.42
N GLY A 267 -16.31 4.61 13.24
CA GLY A 267 -15.41 4.32 14.36
C GLY A 267 -13.93 4.17 14.01
N GLU A 268 -13.56 4.32 12.73
CA GLU A 268 -12.16 4.28 12.26
C GLU A 268 -11.39 5.48 12.85
N LYS A 269 -10.22 5.22 13.43
CA LYS A 269 -9.37 6.24 14.05
C LYS A 269 -8.11 6.42 13.23
N ILE A 270 -7.79 7.68 12.88
CA ILE A 270 -6.63 8.02 12.06
C ILE A 270 -5.77 9.04 12.82
N SER A 271 -4.45 8.92 12.68
CA SER A 271 -3.48 9.86 13.23
C SER A 271 -2.35 10.10 12.23
N GLN A 272 -2.26 11.31 11.69
CA GLN A 272 -1.28 11.69 10.66
C GLN A 272 -0.46 12.91 11.08
N LYS A 273 0.85 12.89 10.77
CA LYS A 273 1.73 14.04 10.96
C LYS A 273 1.70 14.95 9.73
N ILE A 274 1.75 16.26 9.96
CA ILE A 274 1.94 17.29 8.93
C ILE A 274 3.00 18.31 9.39
N VAL A 275 3.59 19.01 8.44
CA VAL A 275 4.54 20.10 8.66
C VAL A 275 3.93 21.40 8.14
N LYS A 276 3.85 22.44 8.98
CA LYS A 276 3.49 23.80 8.58
C LYS A 276 4.75 24.56 8.16
N ASN A 277 4.77 25.04 6.92
CA ASN A 277 5.86 25.82 6.32
C ASN A 277 5.65 27.34 6.39
#